data_AF-A0A060CIY2-F1
#
_entry.id   AF-A0A060CIY2-F1
#
_cell.length_a   1.000
_cell.length_b   1.000
_cell.length_c   1.000
_cell.angle_alpha   90.00
_cell.angle_beta   90.00
_cell.angle_gamma   90.00
#
_symmetry.space_group_name_H-M   'P 1'
#
loop_
_entity.id
_entity.type
_entity.pdbx_description
1 polymer ?
#
loop_
_entity_poly.entity_id
_entity_poly.type
_entity_poly.pdbx_seq_one_letter_code
_entity_poly.pdbx_strand_id
1 'polypeptide(L)'
;NELYGWDSYMESLGLIINGKVDLARGMVEHFIFEIEHYGKILNANRSYYLTRSQPPFLTDMSIRVFEAMGGQKNPEAFDLLSRALSAAIKEYKTVWTAEPRLDSETGLSCYHPSGCGVPPETEATH
;
A
#
# COMPACT_ATOMS: atom_id res chain seq x y z
N ASN A 1 -9.26 -3.18 -14.45
CA ASN A 1 -9.48 -1.77 -14.11
C ASN A 1 -9.51 -1.63 -12.59
N GLU A 2 -8.34 -1.66 -11.96
CA GLU A 2 -8.15 -1.77 -10.51
C GLU A 2 -6.99 -0.87 -10.06
N LEU A 3 -6.97 -0.51 -8.77
CA LEU A 3 -5.78 0.08 -8.13
C LEU A 3 -4.80 -1.05 -7.78
N TYR A 4 -3.53 -0.93 -8.17
CA TYR A 4 -2.47 -1.90 -7.84
C TYR A 4 -1.48 -1.33 -6.82
N GLY A 5 -1.01 -2.14 -5.88
CA GLY A 5 -0.15 -1.71 -4.77
C GLY A 5 1.14 -0.98 -5.18
N TRP A 6 2.09 -1.69 -5.78
CA TRP A 6 3.41 -1.11 -6.10
C TRP A 6 3.43 -0.20 -7.35
N ASP A 7 2.55 -0.44 -8.33
CA ASP A 7 2.42 0.37 -9.55
C ASP A 7 2.01 1.80 -9.19
N SER A 8 1.07 1.95 -8.25
CA SER A 8 0.57 3.26 -7.77
C SER A 8 1.69 4.16 -7.24
N TYR A 9 2.72 3.60 -6.62
CA TYR A 9 3.86 4.40 -6.18
C TYR A 9 4.61 4.98 -7.39
N MET A 10 4.97 4.15 -8.37
CA MET A 10 5.70 4.59 -9.56
C MET A 10 4.88 5.60 -10.37
N GLU A 11 3.57 5.37 -10.52
CA GLU A 11 2.65 6.29 -11.16
C GLU A 11 2.54 7.62 -10.40
N SER A 12 2.50 7.59 -9.07
CA SER A 12 2.39 8.80 -8.25
C SER A 12 3.57 9.75 -8.45
N LEU A 13 4.78 9.23 -8.66
CA LEU A 13 5.96 10.04 -8.95
C LEU A 13 5.76 10.84 -10.25
N GLY A 14 5.27 10.17 -11.31
CA GLY A 14 4.96 10.83 -12.59
C GLY A 14 3.80 11.82 -12.49
N LEU A 15 2.77 11.50 -11.72
CA LEU A 15 1.62 12.37 -11.48
C LEU A 15 2.01 13.66 -10.76
N ILE A 16 2.85 13.56 -9.72
CA ILE A 16 3.38 14.71 -8.98
C ILE A 16 4.19 15.63 -9.90
N ILE A 17 5.09 15.06 -10.72
CA ILE A 17 5.89 15.84 -11.69
C ILE A 17 4.99 16.61 -12.66
N ASN A 18 3.87 16.01 -13.06
CA ASN A 18 2.90 16.60 -13.98
C ASN A 18 1.83 17.47 -13.28
N GLY A 19 2.01 17.82 -12.01
CA GLY A 19 1.11 18.70 -11.26
C GLY A 19 -0.24 18.07 -10.88
N LYS A 20 -0.43 16.76 -11.08
CA LYS A 20 -1.64 16.01 -10.75
C LYS A 20 -1.56 15.40 -9.34
N VAL A 21 -1.25 16.24 -8.36
CA VAL A 21 -1.00 15.85 -6.97
C VAL A 21 -2.25 15.25 -6.31
N ASP A 22 -3.43 15.70 -6.72
CA ASP A 22 -4.73 15.19 -6.26
C ASP A 22 -4.92 13.69 -6.55
N LEU A 23 -4.48 13.23 -7.73
CA LEU A 23 -4.54 11.80 -8.10
C LEU A 23 -3.56 10.97 -7.26
N ALA A 24 -2.34 11.47 -7.06
CA ALA A 24 -1.35 10.83 -6.19
C ALA A 24 -1.84 10.75 -4.73
N ARG A 25 -2.45 11.83 -4.22
CA ARG A 25 -3.10 11.86 -2.91
C ARG A 25 -4.21 10.81 -2.82
N GLY A 26 -5.07 10.70 -3.83
CA GLY A 26 -6.15 9.71 -3.85
C GLY A 26 -5.66 8.28 -3.64
N MET A 27 -4.53 7.92 -4.25
CA MET A 27 -3.94 6.59 -4.04
C MET A 27 -3.42 6.38 -2.61
N VAL A 28 -2.85 7.40 -1.97
CA VAL A 28 -2.47 7.34 -0.54
C VAL A 28 -3.70 7.14 0.35
N GLU A 29 -4.78 7.87 0.10
CA GLU A 29 -6.04 7.72 0.84
C GLU A 29 -6.62 6.30 0.66
N HIS A 30 -6.53 5.73 -0.54
CA HIS A 30 -6.94 4.35 -0.80
C HIS A 30 -6.08 3.32 -0.05
N PHE A 31 -4.76 3.48 -0.01
CA PHE A 31 -3.91 2.57 0.77
C PHE A 31 -4.15 2.64 2.27
N ILE A 32 -4.42 3.85 2.82
CA ILE A 32 -4.86 3.98 4.21
C ILE A 32 -6.14 3.17 4.43
N PHE A 33 -7.14 3.35 3.56
CA PHE A 33 -8.41 2.62 3.62
C PHE A 33 -8.20 1.10 3.54
N GLU A 34 -7.37 0.61 2.61
CA GLU A 34 -7.09 -0.82 2.47
C GLU A 34 -6.43 -1.41 3.72
N ILE A 35 -5.47 -0.71 4.32
CA ILE A 35 -4.84 -1.15 5.57
C ILE A 35 -5.84 -1.14 6.74
N GLU A 36 -6.72 -0.14 6.81
CA GLU A 36 -7.73 -0.03 7.86
C GLU A 36 -8.76 -1.15 7.78
N HIS A 37 -9.31 -1.42 6.60
CA HIS A 37 -10.45 -2.30 6.40
C HIS A 37 -10.10 -3.71 5.93
N TYR A 38 -8.98 -3.89 5.20
CA TYR A 38 -8.53 -5.18 4.66
C TYR A 38 -7.20 -5.67 5.28
N GLY A 39 -6.62 -4.85 6.15
CA GLY A 39 -5.47 -5.19 6.98
C GLY A 39 -4.11 -5.11 6.28
N LYS A 40 -4.07 -4.79 4.98
CA LYS A 40 -2.85 -4.63 4.18
C LYS A 40 -3.16 -3.87 2.89
N ILE A 41 -2.15 -3.29 2.26
CA ILE A 41 -2.26 -2.87 0.86
C ILE A 41 -2.46 -4.12 0.01
N LEU A 42 -3.52 -4.13 -0.79
CA LEU A 42 -3.87 -5.28 -1.62
C LEU A 42 -2.97 -5.35 -2.85
N ASN A 43 -2.88 -6.53 -3.46
CA ASN A 43 -2.26 -6.64 -4.78
C ASN A 43 -3.01 -5.77 -5.79
N ALA A 44 -4.33 -5.97 -5.86
CA ALA A 44 -5.27 -5.02 -6.42
C ALA A 44 -6.63 -5.14 -5.72
N ASN A 45 -7.51 -4.15 -5.85
CA ASN A 45 -8.77 -4.05 -5.09
C ASN A 45 -9.91 -4.94 -5.61
N ARG A 46 -9.65 -6.25 -5.75
CA ARG A 46 -10.61 -7.31 -6.10
C ARG A 46 -10.69 -8.36 -5.00
N SER A 47 -11.83 -9.05 -4.89
CA SER A 47 -12.08 -10.04 -3.84
C SER A 47 -11.05 -11.17 -3.80
N TYR A 48 -10.60 -11.66 -4.95
CA TYR A 48 -9.59 -12.71 -5.07
C TYR A 48 -8.17 -12.28 -4.66
N TYR A 49 -7.94 -10.99 -4.39
CA TYR A 49 -6.68 -10.45 -3.91
C TYR A 49 -6.67 -10.10 -2.41
N LEU A 50 -7.75 -10.30 -1.66
CA LEU A 50 -7.83 -9.97 -0.22
C LEU A 50 -6.74 -10.63 0.66
N THR A 51 -6.21 -11.77 0.22
CA THR A 51 -5.16 -12.53 0.91
C THR A 51 -3.74 -12.20 0.41
N ARG A 52 -3.62 -11.39 -0.65
CA ARG A 52 -2.36 -11.04 -1.32
C ARG A 52 -2.05 -9.56 -1.15
N SER A 53 -0.76 -9.26 -1.18
CA SER A 53 -0.22 -7.89 -1.10
C SER A 53 0.88 -7.75 -2.16
N GLN A 54 1.53 -6.58 -2.20
CA GLN A 54 2.63 -6.22 -3.08
C GLN A 54 3.70 -5.45 -2.29
N PRO A 55 4.91 -5.23 -2.85
CA PRO A 55 5.97 -4.51 -2.16
C PRO A 55 5.50 -3.16 -1.57
N PRO A 56 5.73 -2.87 -0.28
CA PRO A 56 5.14 -1.72 0.41
C PRO A 56 5.96 -0.43 0.20
N PHE A 57 5.35 0.57 -0.45
CA PHE A 57 5.97 1.88 -0.70
C PHE A 57 5.23 3.07 -0.05
N LEU A 58 4.25 2.81 0.83
CA LEU A 58 3.36 3.84 1.41
C LEU A 58 4.12 4.97 2.13
N THR A 59 5.24 4.66 2.78
CA THR A 59 6.03 5.66 3.52
C THR A 59 6.66 6.70 2.60
N ASP A 60 7.45 6.29 1.60
CA ASP A 60 8.02 7.26 0.65
C ASP A 60 6.90 7.95 -0.15
N MET A 61 5.92 7.20 -0.64
CA MET A 61 4.78 7.74 -1.38
C MET A 61 4.08 8.89 -0.63
N SER A 62 3.77 8.67 0.65
CA SER A 62 3.10 9.69 1.48
C SER A 62 3.99 10.90 1.78
N ILE A 63 5.30 10.72 1.93
CA ILE A 63 6.26 11.83 2.07
C ILE A 63 6.30 12.67 0.79
N ARG A 64 6.37 12.04 -0.39
CA ARG A 64 6.37 12.75 -1.69
C ARG A 64 5.10 13.55 -1.90
N VAL A 65 3.95 12.95 -1.61
CA VAL A 65 2.65 13.63 -1.70
C VAL A 65 2.56 14.78 -0.70
N PHE A 66 3.01 14.56 0.54
CA PHE A 66 3.07 15.59 1.58
C PHE A 66 3.88 16.81 1.13
N GLU A 67 5.09 16.60 0.61
CA GLU A 67 5.94 17.67 0.09
C GLU A 67 5.26 18.41 -1.07
N ALA A 68 4.69 17.67 -2.02
CA ALA A 68 3.98 18.24 -3.17
C ALA A 68 2.72 19.04 -2.79
N MET A 69 2.09 18.72 -1.65
CA MET A 69 0.94 19.44 -1.11
C MET A 69 1.33 20.71 -0.31
N GLY A 70 2.61 21.09 -0.25
CA GLY A 70 3.09 22.26 0.50
C GLY A 70 3.62 21.94 1.90
N GLY A 71 3.77 20.64 2.22
CA GLY A 71 4.42 20.15 3.43
C GLY A 71 3.82 20.71 4.71
N GLN A 72 4.70 21.09 5.65
CA GLN A 72 4.30 21.54 6.99
C GLN A 72 3.36 22.76 7.01
N LYS A 73 3.34 23.57 5.94
CA LYS A 73 2.49 24.76 5.84
C LYS A 73 1.05 24.42 5.51
N ASN A 74 0.78 23.20 5.03
CA ASN A 74 -0.55 22.73 4.69
C ASN A 74 -1.04 21.74 5.78
N PRO A 75 -2.02 22.14 6.62
CA PRO A 75 -2.57 21.28 7.65
C PRO A 75 -3.15 19.96 7.12
N GLU A 76 -3.76 19.97 5.93
CA GLU A 76 -4.32 18.77 5.30
C GLU A 76 -3.21 17.79 4.87
N ALA A 77 -2.08 18.32 4.40
CA ALA A 77 -0.93 17.49 4.06
C ALA A 77 -0.36 16.81 5.32
N PHE A 78 -0.26 17.55 6.42
CA PHE A 78 0.21 17.01 7.69
C PHE A 78 -0.73 15.93 8.25
N ASP A 79 -2.04 16.14 8.18
CA ASP A 79 -3.05 15.14 8.56
C ASP A 79 -2.91 13.85 7.72
N LEU A 80 -2.83 14.00 6.39
CA LEU A 80 -2.65 12.87 5.48
C LEU A 80 -1.39 12.06 5.82
N LEU A 81 -0.26 12.74 6.05
CA LEU A 81 1.01 12.09 6.40
C LEU A 81 0.88 11.34 7.74
N SER A 82 0.23 11.96 8.74
CA SER A 82 0.02 11.33 10.05
C SER A 82 -0.80 10.04 9.94
N ARG A 83 -1.90 10.07 9.18
CA ARG A 83 -2.73 8.89 8.93
C ARG A 83 -1.98 7.82 8.12
N ALA A 84 -1.26 8.23 7.08
CA ALA A 84 -0.45 7.33 6.26
C ALA A 84 0.63 6.62 7.08
N LEU A 85 1.35 7.34 7.95
CA LEU A 85 2.36 6.74 8.83
C LEU A 85 1.74 5.80 9.87
N SER A 86 0.57 6.17 10.43
CA SER A 86 -0.16 5.30 11.35
C SER A 86 -0.56 3.98 10.67
N ALA A 87 -1.08 4.05 9.44
CA ALA A 87 -1.40 2.89 8.62
C ALA A 87 -0.13 2.08 8.28
N ALA A 88 0.95 2.72 7.86
CA ALA A 88 2.22 2.06 7.54
C ALA A 88 2.82 1.32 8.76
N ILE A 89 2.74 1.89 9.96
CA ILE A 89 3.17 1.22 11.19
C ILE A 89 2.31 -0.01 11.47
N LYS A 90 0.98 0.09 11.29
CA LYS A 90 0.08 -1.06 11.41
C LYS A 90 0.44 -2.14 10.41
N GLU A 91 0.62 -1.79 9.14
CA GLU A 91 0.99 -2.75 8.09
C GLU A 91 2.34 -3.42 8.37
N TYR A 92 3.37 -2.64 8.73
CA TYR A 92 4.67 -3.16 9.13
C TYR A 92 4.53 -4.24 10.21
N LYS A 93 3.86 -3.91 11.32
CA LYS A 93 3.74 -4.80 12.49
C LYS A 93 2.84 -6.01 12.28
N THR A 94 1.74 -5.84 11.55
CA THR A 94 0.67 -6.85 11.47
C THR A 94 0.72 -7.68 10.19
N VAL A 95 1.52 -7.26 9.21
CA VAL A 95 1.67 -7.95 7.92
C VAL A 95 3.11 -8.39 7.73
N TRP A 96 4.05 -7.45 7.58
CA TRP A 96 5.40 -7.75 7.12
C TRP A 96 6.25 -8.41 8.20
N THR A 97 6.22 -7.88 9.42
CA THR A 97 6.92 -8.46 10.58
C THR A 97 5.98 -9.28 11.46
N ALA A 98 5.02 -9.96 10.84
CA ALA A 98 4.12 -10.90 11.51
C ALA A 98 4.19 -12.26 10.81
N GLU A 99 3.93 -13.32 11.56
CA GLU A 99 3.72 -14.67 11.02
C GLU A 99 2.53 -14.68 10.03
N PRO A 100 2.60 -15.41 8.91
CA PRO A 100 3.68 -16.32 8.49
C PRO A 100 4.76 -15.66 7.62
N ARG A 101 4.77 -14.33 7.49
CA ARG A 101 5.77 -13.62 6.65
C ARG A 101 7.11 -13.48 7.35
N LEU A 102 7.09 -13.21 8.66
CA LEU A 102 8.29 -13.14 9.47
C LEU A 102 8.86 -14.54 9.67
N ASP A 103 10.14 -14.72 9.37
CA ASP A 103 10.89 -15.90 9.79
C ASP A 103 11.46 -15.67 11.20
N SER A 104 11.04 -16.50 12.16
CA SER A 104 11.45 -16.38 13.55
C SER A 104 12.94 -16.64 13.81
N GLU A 105 13.63 -17.38 12.93
CA GLU A 105 15.07 -17.67 13.09
C GLU A 105 15.94 -16.51 12.62
N THR A 106 15.72 -16.02 11.39
CA THR A 106 16.53 -14.92 10.82
C THR A 106 16.03 -13.53 11.20
N GLY A 107 14.77 -13.39 11.62
CA GLY A 107 14.13 -12.09 11.83
C GLY A 107 13.83 -11.32 10.54
N LEU A 108 14.00 -11.95 9.37
CA LEU A 108 13.69 -11.38 8.06
C LEU A 108 12.26 -11.74 7.63
N SER A 109 11.69 -10.93 6.74
CA SER A 109 10.35 -11.16 6.19
C SER A 109 10.41 -11.74 4.78
N CYS A 110 9.43 -12.56 4.44
CA CYS A 110 9.24 -13.13 3.10
C CYS A 110 7.83 -12.90 2.55
N TYR A 111 7.65 -13.09 1.24
CA TYR A 111 6.33 -13.07 0.61
C TYR A 111 5.57 -14.37 0.88
N HIS A 112 4.89 -14.46 2.02
CA HIS A 112 4.08 -15.60 2.42
C HIS A 112 2.61 -15.20 2.64
N PRO A 113 1.77 -15.14 1.58
CA PRO A 113 0.35 -14.82 1.72
C PRO A 113 -0.45 -15.98 2.36
N SER A 114 -1.66 -15.68 2.84
CA SER A 114 -2.55 -16.66 3.49
C SER A 114 -3.60 -17.29 2.56
N GLY A 115 -3.49 -17.06 1.24
CA GLY A 115 -4.45 -17.56 0.26
C GLY A 115 -4.51 -19.08 0.23
N CYS A 116 -5.70 -19.63 -0.06
CA CYS A 116 -5.94 -21.07 -0.17
C CYS A 116 -6.54 -21.44 -1.52
N GLY A 117 -6.30 -22.68 -1.95
CA GLY A 117 -6.80 -23.19 -3.23
C GLY A 117 -6.07 -22.63 -4.45
N VAL A 118 -6.66 -22.86 -5.62
CA VAL A 118 -6.13 -22.38 -6.90
C VAL A 118 -6.58 -20.93 -7.13
N PRO A 119 -5.70 -20.02 -7.59
CA PRO A 119 -6.06 -18.63 -7.85
C PRO A 119 -7.13 -18.56 -8.97
N PRO A 120 -8.30 -17.95 -8.74
CA PRO A 120 -9.39 -17.95 -9.72
C PRO A 120 -9.19 -16.96 -10.88
N GLU A 121 -8.21 -16.05 -10.77
CA GLU A 121 -7.93 -15.02 -11.77
C GLU A 121 -7.07 -15.50 -12.94
N THR A 122 -6.50 -16.71 -12.85
CA THR A 122 -5.65 -17.27 -13.91
C THR A 122 -6.51 -17.82 -15.06
N GLU A 123 -5.88 -18.00 -16.22
CA GLU A 123 -6.50 -18.71 -17.33
C GLU A 123 -6.89 -20.14 -16.91
N ALA A 124 -7.96 -20.67 -17.50
CA ALA A 124 -8.54 -21.96 -17.07
C ALA A 124 -7.58 -23.17 -17.23
N THR A 125 -6.53 -23.05 -18.04
CA THR A 125 -5.56 -24.10 -18.34
C THR A 125 -4.18 -23.87 -17.70
N HIS A 126 -4.03 -22.81 -16.89
CA HIS A 126 -2.79 -22.47 -16.20
C HIS A 126 -2.62 -23.27 -14.91
#